data_AF-A0A482WZV2-F1
#
_entry.id   AF-A0A482WZV2-F1
#
_cell.length_a   1.000
_cell.length_b   1.000
_cell.length_c   1.000
_cell.angle_alpha   90.00
_cell.angle_beta   90.00
_cell.angle_gamma   90.00
#
_symmetry.space_group_name_H-M   'P 1'
#
loop_
_entity.id
_entity.type
_entity.pdbx_description
1 polymer ?
#
loop_
_entity_poly.entity_id
_entity_poly.type
_entity_poly.pdbx_seq_one_letter_code
_entity_poly.pdbx_strand_id
1 'polypeptide(L)'
;MNTIIVLILQGFLEANLKCFWNASLMEAVRQLEFQGYVAPGVLLITANPCALEVVRSAWARNVLKPPPSYSLTLVGEFQFCNYRRK
;
A
#
# COMPACT_ATOMS: atom_id res chain seq x y z
N MET A 1 -17.42 -9.98 6.50
CA MET A 1 -16.43 -10.15 5.41
C MET A 1 -15.50 -8.93 5.22
N ASN A 2 -15.85 -7.71 5.63
CA ASN A 2 -14.99 -6.52 5.47
C ASN A 2 -13.87 -6.33 6.52
N THR A 3 -13.87 -7.05 7.64
CA THR A 3 -12.96 -6.77 8.77
C THR A 3 -11.52 -7.23 8.53
N ILE A 4 -11.31 -8.34 7.81
CA ILE A 4 -9.96 -8.91 7.62
C ILE A 4 -9.07 -7.98 6.79
N ILE A 5 -9.64 -7.34 5.77
CA ILE A 5 -8.93 -6.41 4.88
C ILE A 5 -8.44 -5.18 5.66
N VAL A 6 -9.30 -4.64 6.52
CA VAL A 6 -8.95 -3.50 7.38
C VAL A 6 -7.80 -3.88 8.33
N LEU A 7 -7.82 -5.10 8.88
CA LEU A 7 -6.74 -5.61 9.73
C LEU A 7 -5.42 -5.80 8.96
N ILE A 8 -5.47 -6.23 7.71
CA ILE A 8 -4.27 -6.36 6.85
C ILE A 8 -3.64 -5.00 6.61
N LEU A 9 -4.45 -4.02 6.19
CA LEU A 9 -3.97 -2.66 5.96
C LEU A 9 -3.41 -2.07 7.24
N GLN A 10 -4.13 -2.19 8.36
CA GLN A 10 -3.67 -1.70 9.65
C GLN A 10 -2.36 -2.37 10.08
N GLY A 11 -2.24 -3.69 9.96
CA GLY A 11 -1.01 -4.41 10.25
C GLY A 11 0.16 -3.97 9.36
N PHE A 12 -0.12 -3.62 8.10
CA PHE A 12 0.87 -3.06 7.19
C PHE A 12 1.30 -1.66 7.62
N LEU A 13 0.34 -0.78 7.94
CA LEU A 13 0.61 0.55 8.47
C LEU A 13 1.47 0.44 9.74
N GLU A 14 1.07 -0.36 10.72
CA GLU A 14 1.79 -0.53 11.97
C GLU A 14 3.21 -1.11 11.79
N ALA A 15 3.38 -2.08 10.88
CA ALA A 15 4.70 -2.67 10.60
C ALA A 15 5.67 -1.64 9.99
N ASN A 16 5.18 -0.75 9.11
CA ASN A 16 5.99 0.25 8.43
C ASN A 16 6.12 1.56 9.22
N LEU A 17 5.13 1.91 10.04
CA LEU A 17 5.18 3.06 10.96
C LEU A 17 6.16 2.84 12.12
N LYS A 18 6.47 1.58 12.46
CA LYS A 18 7.55 1.25 13.41
C LYS A 18 8.95 1.53 12.83
N CYS A 19 9.09 1.75 11.52
CA CYS A 19 10.33 2.14 10.88
C CYS A 19 10.60 3.65 11.04
N PHE A 20 10.99 4.06 12.25
CA PHE A 20 11.29 5.46 12.59
C PHE A 20 12.43 6.10 11.78
N TRP A 21 13.31 5.28 11.19
CA TRP A 21 14.45 5.73 10.40
C TRP A 21 14.08 6.43 9.08
N ASN A 22 12.85 6.33 8.60
CA ASN A 22 12.43 6.90 7.32
C ASN A 22 11.11 7.68 7.44
N ALA A 23 11.21 8.94 7.86
CA ALA A 23 10.05 9.82 8.06
C ALA A 23 9.23 10.00 6.78
N SER A 24 9.88 10.05 5.60
CA SER A 24 9.20 10.13 4.31
C SER A 24 8.33 8.90 4.04
N LEU A 25 8.84 7.70 4.37
CA LEU A 25 8.07 6.47 4.25
C LEU A 25 6.89 6.44 5.23
N MET A 26 7.10 6.86 6.49
CA MET A 26 6.02 6.91 7.48
C MET A 26 4.88 7.82 7.02
N GLU A 27 5.19 9.01 6.53
CA GLU A 27 4.19 9.95 6.03
C GLU A 27 3.51 9.42 4.76
N ALA A 28 4.26 8.78 3.87
CA ALA A 28 3.71 8.18 2.65
C ALA A 28 2.74 7.03 2.97
N VAL A 29 3.12 6.17 3.91
CA VAL A 29 2.32 5.04 4.38
C VAL A 29 1.05 5.55 5.09
N ARG A 30 1.15 6.64 5.86
CA ARG A 30 0.02 7.27 6.53
C ARG A 30 -0.98 7.93 5.59
N GLN A 31 -0.54 8.35 4.40
CA GLN A 31 -1.40 8.87 3.34
C GLN A 31 -2.06 7.77 2.48
N LEU A 32 -1.80 6.49 2.77
CA LEU A 32 -2.45 5.39 2.05
C LEU A 32 -3.91 5.25 2.48
N GLU A 33 -4.79 5.38 1.50
CA GLU A 33 -6.21 5.13 1.63
C GLU A 33 -6.56 3.80 0.93
N PHE A 34 -7.38 3.00 1.59
CA PHE A 34 -7.86 1.76 0.99
C PHE A 34 -8.97 2.06 -0.03
N GLN A 35 -8.75 1.65 -1.28
CA GLN A 35 -9.71 1.87 -2.36
C GLN A 35 -10.62 0.65 -2.58
N GLY A 36 -10.12 -0.56 -2.36
CA GLY A 36 -10.86 -1.79 -2.61
C GLY A 36 -9.97 -3.01 -2.67
N TYR A 37 -10.53 -4.16 -3.02
CA TYR A 37 -9.75 -5.39 -3.24
C TYR A 37 -10.24 -6.05 -4.53
N VAL A 38 -9.33 -6.62 -5.30
CA VAL A 38 -9.66 -7.26 -6.58
C VAL A 38 -9.88 -8.76 -6.40
N ALA A 39 -9.08 -9.37 -5.53
CA ALA A 39 -9.04 -10.80 -5.28
C ALA A 39 -8.61 -11.05 -3.84
N PRO A 40 -8.90 -12.24 -3.26
CA PRO A 40 -8.29 -12.64 -2.00
C PRO A 40 -6.76 -12.54 -2.09
N GLY A 41 -6.17 -11.61 -1.33
CA GLY A 41 -4.72 -11.34 -1.32
C GLY A 41 -4.26 -10.12 -2.13
N VAL A 42 -5.16 -9.43 -2.86
CA VAL A 42 -4.82 -8.21 -3.62
C VAL A 42 -5.63 -7.03 -3.08
N LEU A 43 -4.97 -6.11 -2.38
CA LEU A 43 -5.55 -4.84 -1.94
C LEU A 43 -5.18 -3.73 -2.91
N LEU A 44 -6.15 -2.90 -3.22
CA LEU A 44 -6.00 -1.63 -3.91
C LEU A 44 -5.91 -0.52 -2.87
N ILE A 45 -4.80 0.20 -2.93
CA ILE A 45 -4.55 1.38 -2.12
C ILE A 45 -4.32 2.57 -3.05
N THR A 46 -4.84 3.72 -2.64
CA THR A 46 -4.63 5.00 -3.30
C THR A 46 -3.92 5.94 -2.34
N ALA A 47 -3.12 6.86 -2.87
CA ALA A 47 -2.49 7.91 -2.09
C ALA A 47 -2.06 9.04 -3.04
N ASN A 48 -1.54 10.11 -2.46
CA ASN A 48 -0.88 11.16 -3.22
C ASN A 48 0.24 10.56 -4.10
N PRO A 49 0.39 10.93 -5.39
CA PRO A 49 1.45 10.44 -6.26
C PRO A 49 2.85 10.47 -5.63
N CYS A 50 3.19 11.52 -4.89
CA CYS A 50 4.47 11.61 -4.18
C CYS A 50 4.62 10.50 -3.12
N ALA A 51 3.55 10.18 -2.38
CA ALA A 51 3.56 9.11 -1.39
C ALA A 51 3.70 7.73 -2.06
N LEU A 52 2.99 7.50 -3.17
CA LEU A 52 3.09 6.25 -3.93
C LEU A 52 4.51 6.02 -4.45
N GLU A 53 5.20 7.06 -4.94
CA GLU A 53 6.59 6.93 -5.37
C GLU A 53 7.55 6.58 -4.22
N VAL A 54 7.32 7.14 -3.03
CA VAL A 54 8.10 6.79 -1.83
C VAL A 54 7.88 5.33 -1.44
N VAL A 55 6.62 4.86 -1.44
CA VAL A 55 6.28 3.46 -1.16
C VAL A 55 6.86 2.52 -2.22
N ARG A 56 6.78 2.87 -3.51
CA ARG A 56 7.39 2.10 -4.62
C ARG A 56 8.90 2.00 -4.46
N SER A 57 9.55 3.10 -4.11
CA SER A 57 10.98 3.15 -3.88
C SER A 57 11.39 2.34 -2.64
N ALA A 58 10.57 2.36 -1.59
CA ALA A 58 10.76 1.57 -0.38
C ALA A 58 10.57 0.06 -0.65
N TRP A 59 9.62 -0.30 -1.50
CA TRP A 59 9.43 -1.66 -2.00
C TRP A 59 10.66 -2.13 -2.80
N ALA A 60 11.11 -1.34 -3.78
CA ALA A 60 12.27 -1.67 -4.61
C ALA A 60 13.56 -1.85 -3.79
N ARG A 61 13.69 -1.11 -2.67
CA ARG A 61 14.80 -1.23 -1.73
C ARG A 61 14.63 -2.33 -0.68
N ASN A 62 13.56 -3.12 -0.74
CA ASN A 62 13.22 -4.15 0.26
C ASN A 62 13.13 -3.63 1.71
N VAL A 63 12.83 -2.34 1.89
CA VAL A 63 12.66 -1.74 3.23
C VAL A 63 11.22 -1.81 3.73
N LEU A 64 10.27 -2.06 2.82
CA LEU A 64 8.86 -2.23 3.14
C LEU A 64 8.64 -3.53 3.92
N LYS A 65 7.92 -3.46 5.03
CA LYS A 65 7.60 -4.63 5.85
C LYS A 65 6.18 -5.14 5.56
N PRO A 66 6.01 -6.46 5.38
CA PRO A 66 4.69 -7.04 5.24
C PRO A 66 3.92 -7.00 6.57
N PRO A 67 2.57 -7.01 6.53
CA PRO A 67 1.75 -7.18 7.72
C PRO A 67 1.99 -8.54 8.39
N PRO A 68 1.69 -8.67 9.71
CA PRO A 68 1.80 -9.94 10.41
C PRO A 68 0.90 -11.00 9.76
N SER A 69 1.48 -12.17 9.47
CA SER A 69 0.83 -13.33 8.82
C SER A 69 0.52 -13.18 7.32
N TYR A 70 1.02 -12.14 6.65
CA TYR A 70 0.88 -11.94 5.21
C TYR A 70 2.26 -11.73 4.56
N SER A 71 2.34 -11.97 3.26
CA SER A 71 3.52 -11.67 2.46
C SER A 71 3.14 -10.70 1.36
N LEU A 72 3.92 -9.64 1.21
CA LEU A 72 3.82 -8.78 0.03
C LEU A 72 4.51 -9.52 -1.11
N THR A 73 3.76 -9.85 -2.15
CA THR A 73 4.29 -10.59 -3.30
C THR A 73 4.54 -9.65 -4.47
N LEU A 74 3.71 -8.62 -4.63
CA LEU A 74 3.76 -7.72 -5.77
C LEU A 74 3.19 -6.35 -5.40
N VAL A 75 3.84 -5.30 -5.88
CA VAL A 75 3.36 -3.92 -5.87
C VAL A 75 3.28 -3.47 -7.32
N GLY A 76 2.10 -2.99 -7.74
CA GLY A 76 1.85 -2.54 -9.11
C GLY A 76 1.10 -1.23 -9.12
N GLU A 77 1.33 -0.43 -10.17
CA GLU A 77 0.60 0.81 -10.42
C GLU A 77 -0.68 0.47 -11.21
N PHE A 78 -1.84 0.87 -10.70
CA PHE A 78 -3.11 0.68 -11.38
C PHE A 78 -3.57 1.99 -12.00
N GLN A 79 -3.49 2.10 -13.33
CA GLN A 79 -4.05 3.23 -14.07
C GLN A 79 -5.45 2.89 -14.56
N PHE A 80 -6.46 3.65 -14.11
CA PHE A 80 -7.78 3.59 -14.73
C PHE A 80 -7.66 4.05 -16.18
N CYS A 81 -7.84 3.12 -17.12
CA CYS A 81 -7.90 3.45 -18.53
C CYS A 81 -9.19 4.25 -18.79
N ASN A 82 -9.06 5.56 -18.94
CA ASN A 82 -10.16 6.44 -19.33
C ASN A 82 -10.46 6.26 -20.82
N TYR A 83 -11.06 5.13 -21.19
CA TYR A 83 -11.63 4.97 -22.52
C TYR A 83 -12.90 5.83 -22.59
N ARG A 84 -12.74 7.13 -22.91
CA ARG A 84 -13.84 7.91 -23.49
C ARG A 84 -14.18 7.23 -24.81
N ARG A 85 -15.25 6.44 -24.84
CA ARG A 85 -15.95 6.17 -26.09
C ARG A 85 -16.36 7.52 -26.67
N LYS A 86 -15.74 7.89 -27.79
CA LYS A 86 -16.32 8.88 -28.70
C LYS A 86 -17.56 8.27 -29.35
#